data_AF-A0A2N2BJG9-F1
#
_entry.id   AF-A0A2N2BJG9-F1
#
_cell.length_a   1.000
_cell.length_b   1.000
_cell.length_c   1.000
_cell.angle_alpha   90.00
_cell.angle_beta   90.00
_cell.angle_gamma   90.00
#
_symmetry.space_group_name_H-M   'P 1'
#
loop_
_entity.id
_entity.type
_entity.pdbx_description
1 polymer ?
#
loop_
_entity_poly.entity_id
_entity_poly.type
_entity_poly.pdbx_seq_one_letter_code
_entity_poly.pdbx_strand_id
1 'polypeptide(L)'
;MDKKTSFRVNNRTETIYGILSIALGGISLAIFLWAVYQSAFNQVGSEIPIGLAELVAMILCFAGLVLGFIGETREDKLKMTAHFGIALNLIIGIFHVLVLWHAF
;
A
#
# COMPACT_ATOMS: atom_id res chain seq x y z
N MET A 1 -23.54 17.00 -44.86
CA MET A 1 -22.45 16.25 -44.18
C MET A 1 -22.82 16.13 -42.72
N ASP A 2 -23.39 14.99 -42.32
CA ASP A 2 -23.73 14.72 -40.92
C ASP A 2 -22.46 14.48 -40.11
N LYS A 3 -22.21 15.35 -39.14
CA LYS A 3 -21.11 15.23 -38.19
C LYS A 3 -21.47 14.12 -37.19
N LYS A 4 -21.07 12.89 -37.48
CA LYS A 4 -21.16 11.77 -36.53
C LYS A 4 -20.28 12.08 -35.32
N THR A 5 -20.88 12.62 -34.26
CA THR A 5 -20.28 12.67 -32.93
C THR A 5 -20.27 11.25 -32.39
N SER A 6 -19.14 10.53 -32.53
CA SER A 6 -18.96 9.25 -31.86
C SER A 6 -18.90 9.51 -30.36
N PHE A 7 -20.01 9.27 -29.65
CA PHE A 7 -19.98 9.17 -28.20
C PHE A 7 -19.08 7.99 -27.84
N ARG A 8 -17.86 8.29 -27.39
CA ARG A 8 -16.94 7.28 -26.85
C ARG A 8 -17.51 6.87 -25.50
N VAL A 9 -18.38 5.86 -25.50
CA VAL A 9 -18.93 5.26 -24.28
C VAL A 9 -17.74 4.80 -23.46
N ASN A 10 -17.46 5.53 -22.38
CA ASN A 10 -16.32 5.31 -21.51
C ASN A 10 -16.61 4.04 -20.69
N ASN A 11 -16.30 2.87 -21.24
CA ASN A 11 -16.49 1.55 -20.62
C ASN A 11 -15.54 1.29 -19.43
N ARG A 12 -14.95 2.34 -18.83
CA ARG A 12 -14.07 2.20 -17.68
C ARG A 12 -14.87 1.75 -16.48
N THR A 13 -14.63 0.51 -16.09
CA THR A 13 -15.08 -0.07 -14.83
C THR A 13 -14.28 0.55 -13.70
N GLU A 14 -14.97 1.05 -12.68
CA GLU A 14 -14.30 1.51 -11.46
C GLU A 14 -13.74 0.28 -10.74
N THR A 15 -12.42 0.17 -10.69
CA THR A 15 -11.76 -0.95 -10.03
C THR A 15 -11.30 -0.52 -8.65
N ILE A 16 -11.65 -1.33 -7.66
CA ILE A 16 -11.43 -1.01 -6.24
C ILE A 16 -9.95 -1.25 -5.84
N TYR A 17 -9.13 -1.76 -6.75
CA TYR A 17 -7.73 -2.15 -6.48
C TYR A 17 -6.85 -1.00 -5.98
N GLY A 18 -6.99 0.20 -6.54
CA GLY A 18 -6.22 1.36 -6.07
C GLY A 18 -6.58 1.77 -4.64
N ILE A 19 -7.86 1.67 -4.27
CA ILE A 19 -8.32 1.95 -2.90
C ILE A 19 -7.80 0.88 -1.93
N LEU A 20 -7.86 -0.40 -2.33
CA LEU A 20 -7.30 -1.49 -1.52
C LEU A 20 -5.79 -1.37 -1.34
N SER A 21 -5.08 -0.93 -2.38
CA SER A 21 -3.63 -0.65 -2.32
C SER A 21 -3.32 0.43 -1.27
N ILE A 22 -4.07 1.54 -1.28
CA ILE A 22 -3.94 2.61 -0.28
C ILE A 22 -4.28 2.09 1.13
N ALA A 23 -5.37 1.33 1.28
CA ALA A 23 -5.79 0.81 2.58
C ALA A 23 -4.75 -0.13 3.19
N LEU A 24 -4.22 -1.08 2.40
CA LEU A 24 -3.17 -1.99 2.86
C LEU A 24 -1.88 -1.25 3.24
N GLY A 25 -1.48 -0.26 2.45
CA GLY A 25 -0.34 0.59 2.79
C GLY A 25 -0.59 1.40 4.07
N GLY A 26 -1.77 1.96 4.25
CA GLY A 26 -2.14 2.68 5.47
C GLY A 26 -2.11 1.80 6.73
N ILE A 27 -2.64 0.58 6.65
CA ILE A 27 -2.60 -0.39 7.75
C ILE A 27 -1.16 -0.82 8.04
N SER A 28 -0.38 -1.10 6.99
CA SER A 28 1.04 -1.43 7.11
C SER A 28 1.82 -0.32 7.83
N LEU A 29 1.63 0.94 7.44
CA LEU A 29 2.26 2.09 8.10
C LEU A 29 1.83 2.22 9.56
N ALA A 30 0.55 2.00 9.87
CA ALA A 30 0.07 2.10 11.25
C ALA A 30 0.73 1.04 12.15
N ILE A 31 0.87 -0.20 11.66
CA ILE A 31 1.55 -1.28 12.39
C ILE A 31 3.03 -0.95 12.55
N PHE A 32 3.70 -0.46 11.48
CA PHE A 32 5.10 -0.03 11.52
C PHE A 32 5.33 1.06 12.58
N LEU A 33 4.53 2.13 12.56
CA LEU A 33 4.66 3.23 13.53
C LEU A 33 4.40 2.76 14.96
N TRP A 34 3.43 1.87 15.14
CA TRP A 34 3.18 1.24 16.44
C TRP A 34 4.38 0.41 16.91
N ALA A 35 4.97 -0.41 16.04
CA ALA A 35 6.16 -1.20 16.34
C ALA A 35 7.36 -0.32 16.72
N VAL A 36 7.61 0.76 15.97
CA VAL A 36 8.65 1.75 16.28
C VAL A 36 8.40 2.41 17.63
N TYR A 37 7.16 2.81 17.92
CA TYR A 37 6.80 3.41 19.21
C TYR A 37 7.04 2.45 20.38
N GLN A 38 6.61 1.19 20.25
CA GLN A 38 6.85 0.16 21.27
C GLN A 38 8.35 -0.05 21.50
N SER A 39 9.13 -0.16 20.42
CA SER A 39 10.57 -0.35 20.49
C SER A 39 11.29 0.84 21.13
N ALA A 40 10.86 2.07 20.85
CA ALA A 40 11.53 3.28 21.33
C ALA A 40 11.21 3.58 22.81
N PHE A 41 9.98 3.37 23.25
CA PHE A 41 9.49 3.89 24.54
C PHE A 41 9.10 2.82 25.56
N ASN A 42 8.83 1.58 25.14
CA ASN A 42 8.29 0.54 26.01
C ASN A 42 9.28 -0.62 26.25
N GLN A 43 10.57 -0.29 26.43
CA GLN A 43 11.72 -1.22 26.52
C GLN A 43 11.63 -2.32 27.61
N VAL A 44 10.57 -2.42 28.41
CA VAL A 44 10.48 -3.38 29.51
C VAL A 44 9.12 -4.09 29.51
N GLY A 45 9.10 -5.34 29.03
CA GLY A 45 8.11 -6.33 29.45
C GLY A 45 6.99 -6.70 28.48
N SER A 46 6.98 -6.20 27.24
CA SER A 46 6.01 -6.69 26.24
C SER A 46 6.60 -7.88 25.49
N GLU A 47 6.15 -9.10 25.81
CA GLU A 47 6.41 -10.34 25.05
C GLU A 47 5.79 -10.33 23.64
N ILE A 48 5.27 -9.19 23.17
CA ILE A 48 4.77 -9.11 21.80
C ILE A 48 5.99 -9.15 20.87
N PRO A 49 6.08 -10.16 19.98
CA PRO A 49 7.18 -10.23 19.03
C PRO A 49 7.05 -9.07 18.03
N ILE A 50 7.68 -7.94 18.32
CA ILE A 50 7.72 -6.73 17.47
C ILE A 50 8.17 -7.11 16.05
N GLY A 51 9.12 -8.04 15.92
CA GLY A 51 9.56 -8.57 14.63
C GLY A 51 8.47 -9.31 13.85
N LEU A 52 7.53 -9.98 14.52
CA LEU A 52 6.39 -10.62 13.85
C LEU A 52 5.38 -9.57 13.34
N ALA A 53 5.11 -8.54 14.16
CA ALA A 53 4.25 -7.44 13.74
C ALA A 53 4.82 -6.72 12.51
N GLU A 54 6.15 -6.51 12.49
CA GLU A 54 6.85 -5.93 11.35
C GLU A 54 6.77 -6.82 10.10
N LEU A 55 6.91 -8.13 10.24
CA LEU A 55 6.77 -9.08 9.13
C LEU A 55 5.35 -9.06 8.55
N VAL A 56 4.32 -8.97 9.39
CA VAL A 56 2.92 -8.81 8.95
C VAL A 56 2.73 -7.48 8.21
N ALA A 57 3.25 -6.38 8.75
CA ALA A 57 3.17 -5.07 8.10
C ALA A 57 3.84 -5.08 6.71
N MET A 58 4.95 -5.78 6.57
CA MET A 58 5.66 -5.95 5.32
C MET A 58 4.84 -6.75 4.28
N ILE A 59 4.21 -7.86 4.70
CA ILE A 59 3.34 -8.64 3.81
C ILE A 59 2.18 -7.79 3.30
N LEU A 60 1.55 -7.01 4.18
CA LEU A 60 0.48 -6.09 3.81
C LEU A 60 0.98 -5.03 2.82
N CYS A 61 2.18 -4.47 3.04
CA CYS A 61 2.82 -3.53 2.13
C CYS A 61 3.03 -4.13 0.73
N PHE A 62 3.56 -5.36 0.65
CA PHE A 62 3.77 -6.05 -0.62
C PHE A 62 2.44 -6.38 -1.32
N ALA A 63 1.42 -6.83 -0.58
CA ALA A 63 0.08 -7.03 -1.13
C ALA A 63 -0.50 -5.72 -1.66
N GLY A 64 -0.31 -4.61 -0.94
CA GLY A 64 -0.68 -3.26 -1.37
C GLY A 64 0.00 -2.85 -2.67
N LEU A 65 1.31 -3.10 -2.82
CA LEU A 65 2.03 -2.86 -4.08
C LEU A 65 1.47 -3.66 -5.25
N VAL A 66 1.26 -4.96 -5.06
CA VAL A 66 0.73 -5.85 -6.10
C VAL A 66 -0.65 -5.37 -6.56
N LEU A 67 -1.55 -5.04 -5.62
CA LEU A 67 -2.87 -4.50 -5.96
C LEU A 67 -2.77 -3.13 -6.66
N GLY A 68 -1.80 -2.30 -6.26
CA GLY A 68 -1.52 -1.02 -6.92
C GLY A 68 -1.14 -1.22 -8.39
N PHE A 69 -0.20 -2.12 -8.68
CA PHE A 69 0.20 -2.45 -10.06
C PHE A 69 -0.93 -3.10 -10.88
N ILE A 70 -1.75 -3.96 -10.26
CA ILE A 70 -2.94 -4.52 -10.92
C ILE A 70 -3.94 -3.40 -11.24
N GLY A 71 -4.15 -2.44 -10.33
CA GLY A 71 -4.98 -1.27 -10.56
C GLY A 71 -4.46 -0.38 -11.70
N GLU A 72 -3.13 -0.27 -11.83
CA GLU A 72 -2.50 0.55 -12.87
C GLU A 72 -2.64 -0.06 -14.29
N THR A 73 -2.53 -1.39 -14.37
CA THR A 73 -2.61 -2.13 -15.64
C THR A 73 -4.04 -2.26 -16.17
N ARG A 74 -5.07 -2.00 -15.34
CA ARG A 74 -6.46 -1.99 -15.80
C ARG A 74 -6.86 -0.62 -16.39
N GLU A 75 -7.76 -0.67 -17.37
CA GLU A 75 -8.37 0.53 -17.96
C GLU A 75 -9.39 1.15 -17.00
N ASP A 76 -8.89 1.76 -15.93
CA ASP A 76 -9.73 2.34 -14.88
C ASP A 76 -9.77 3.88 -14.97
N LYS A 77 -10.86 4.48 -14.49
CA LYS A 77 -10.93 5.92 -14.18
C LYS A 77 -10.07 6.27 -12.96
N LEU A 78 -9.92 5.34 -12.01
CA LEU A 78 -9.25 5.57 -10.73
C LEU A 78 -7.73 5.30 -10.77
N LYS A 79 -7.06 5.49 -11.92
CA LYS A 79 -5.58 5.34 -12.02
C LYS A 79 -4.81 6.17 -11.00
N MET A 80 -5.33 7.34 -10.63
CA MET A 80 -4.72 8.20 -9.62
C MET A 80 -4.60 7.48 -8.26
N THR A 81 -5.63 6.72 -7.84
CA THR A 81 -5.58 6.00 -6.55
C THR A 81 -4.60 4.83 -6.61
N ALA A 82 -4.49 4.15 -7.76
CA ALA A 82 -3.46 3.12 -7.97
C ALA A 82 -2.05 3.71 -7.86
N HIS A 83 -1.76 4.84 -8.50
CA HIS A 83 -0.48 5.53 -8.38
C HIS A 83 -0.16 5.95 -6.94
N PHE A 84 -1.14 6.53 -6.22
CA PHE A 84 -0.96 6.89 -4.81
C PHE A 84 -0.70 5.66 -3.95
N GLY A 85 -1.44 4.57 -4.16
CA GLY A 85 -1.24 3.30 -3.46
C GLY A 85 0.16 2.74 -3.70
N ILE A 86 0.63 2.71 -4.95
CA ILE A 86 1.99 2.28 -5.29
C ILE A 86 3.03 3.15 -4.59
N ALA A 87 2.93 4.48 -4.70
CA ALA A 87 3.90 5.40 -4.11
C ALA A 87 3.94 5.26 -2.57
N LEU A 88 2.78 5.19 -1.93
CA LEU A 88 2.64 4.98 -0.49
C LEU A 88 3.36 3.69 -0.05
N ASN A 89 3.03 2.56 -0.69
CA ASN A 89 3.62 1.27 -0.31
C ASN A 89 5.12 1.20 -0.67
N LEU A 90 5.61 1.87 -1.71
CA LEU A 90 7.05 1.93 -2.00
C LEU A 90 7.82 2.64 -0.87
N ILE A 91 7.31 3.78 -0.41
CA ILE A 91 7.93 4.55 0.68
C ILE A 91 7.95 3.71 1.95
N ILE A 92 6.84 3.07 2.31
CA ILE A 92 6.73 2.21 3.50
C ILE A 92 7.64 0.99 3.37
N GLY A 93 7.70 0.38 2.19
CA GLY A 93 8.60 -0.75 1.90
C GLY A 93 10.06 -0.41 2.13
N ILE A 94 10.50 0.81 1.81
CA ILE A 94 11.87 1.27 2.11
C ILE A 94 12.11 1.27 3.63
N PHE A 95 11.16 1.77 4.43
CA PHE A 95 11.29 1.76 5.88
C PHE A 95 11.37 0.33 6.45
N HIS A 96 10.53 -0.58 5.95
CA HIS A 96 10.58 -1.99 6.31
C HIS A 96 11.96 -2.62 6.00
N VAL A 97 12.51 -2.35 4.82
CA VAL A 97 13.84 -2.84 4.43
C VAL A 97 14.94 -2.25 5.32
N LEU A 98 14.86 -0.97 5.65
CA LEU A 98 15.82 -0.31 6.55
C LEU A 98 15.80 -0.93 7.95
N VAL A 99 14.61 -1.22 8.49
CA VAL A 99 14.48 -1.89 9.78
C VAL A 99 15.05 -3.30 9.73
N LEU A 100 14.74 -4.09 8.71
CA LEU A 100 15.33 -5.43 8.56
C LEU A 100 16.86 -5.38 8.45
N TRP A 101 17.41 -4.40 7.72
CA TRP A 101 18.84 -4.24 7.52
C TRP A 101 19.58 -3.84 8.81
N HIS A 102 18.93 -3.07 9.69
CA HIS A 102 19.56 -2.57 10.92
C HIS A 102 19.24 -3.41 12.17
N ALA A 103 18.14 -4.16 12.17
CA ALA A 103 17.71 -4.98 13.30
C ALA A 103 18.34 -6.39 13.32
N PHE A 104 18.94 -6.84 12.22
CA PHE A 104 19.67 -8.11 12.07
C PHE A 104 21.09 -7.85 11.56
#